data_AF-A0A0S8EML8-F1
#
_entry.id   AF-A0A0S8EML8-F1
#
_cell.length_a   1.000
_cell.length_b   1.000
_cell.length_c   1.000
_cell.angle_alpha   90.00
_cell.angle_beta   90.00
_cell.angle_gamma   90.00
#
_symmetry.space_group_name_H-M   'P 1'
#
loop_
_entity.id
_entity.type
_entity.pdbx_description
1 polymer ?
#
loop_
_entity_poly.entity_id
_entity_poly.type
_entity_poly.pdbx_seq_one_letter_code
_entity_poly.pdbx_strand_id
1 'polypeptide(L)'
;MKRFQCVVAVLALLAGLPGIAAAQIDSHCLPPEMPMALFPSWVSTLPAVECREVSAPVLQDHIESRKVVVEDARATLGLPPLQEGTPDATRLSDMCKEPRQAIRLAESGKYAEAARAGEALLGLPRERYGDFTWDYLANATAWACIQTGNRTGAVQAHNAVTSRIQDTAVARYHGIAASTLHETTKSARQLKDYATYQGEIRKNIEDAVKNFTLNSALAQKARSAEARLRYLTAAYNNLRLVTAADPDTGKRLQRTTFREAADGLVGDIAPVLLDEAREARDRLVAVYPQMLPGRKFHQWNTDVRILWDKVQHVKRLCRMHDYLARVKLASPGNADARFREAHRLLFAPDDRNLVWQEMGHRPVHFKDYRRKVPYEQTLIRPM
;
A
#
# COMPACT_ATOMS: atom_id res chain seq x y z
N MET A 1 63.77 -10.35 24.83
CA MET A 1 62.89 -9.90 23.72
C MET A 1 61.64 -10.79 23.50
N LYS A 2 60.98 -11.31 24.55
CA LYS A 2 59.75 -12.13 24.40
C LYS A 2 58.51 -11.60 25.18
N ARG A 3 58.63 -10.47 25.88
CA ARG A 3 57.52 -9.88 26.68
C ARG A 3 56.78 -8.72 25.99
N PHE A 4 57.31 -8.18 24.90
CA PHE A 4 56.68 -7.06 24.17
C PHE A 4 55.76 -7.50 23.02
N GLN A 5 55.80 -8.76 22.58
CA GLN A 5 54.93 -9.27 21.51
C GLN A 5 53.54 -9.70 22.02
N CYS A 6 53.38 -10.06 23.29
CA CYS A 6 52.05 -10.37 23.86
C CYS A 6 51.18 -9.14 24.07
N VAL A 7 51.75 -7.96 24.34
CA VAL A 7 50.96 -6.73 24.57
C VAL A 7 50.44 -6.15 23.25
N VAL A 8 51.22 -6.27 22.17
CA VAL A 8 50.78 -5.84 20.83
C VAL A 8 49.75 -6.80 20.22
N ALA A 9 49.83 -8.09 20.49
CA ALA A 9 48.82 -9.06 20.06
C ALA A 9 47.48 -8.91 20.81
N VAL A 10 47.50 -8.50 22.10
CA VAL A 10 46.27 -8.21 22.86
C VAL A 10 45.65 -6.87 22.46
N LEU A 11 46.46 -5.86 22.11
CA LEU A 11 45.94 -4.58 21.59
C LEU A 11 45.44 -4.69 20.13
N ALA A 12 46.00 -5.59 19.32
CA ALA A 12 45.48 -5.89 17.98
C ALA A 12 44.20 -6.75 18.02
N LEU A 13 44.00 -7.58 19.04
CA LEU A 13 42.70 -8.25 19.27
C LEU A 13 41.62 -7.31 19.83
N LEU A 14 41.99 -6.17 20.43
CA LEU A 14 41.05 -5.12 20.82
C LEU A 14 40.70 -4.17 19.65
N ALA A 15 41.51 -4.12 18.59
CA ALA A 15 41.18 -3.46 17.33
C ALA A 15 40.32 -4.33 16.39
N GLY A 16 40.17 -5.62 16.70
CA GLY A 16 39.23 -6.57 16.08
C GLY A 16 37.97 -6.83 16.92
N LEU A 17 37.78 -6.12 18.04
CA LEU A 17 36.44 -5.94 18.57
C LEU A 17 35.64 -5.23 17.48
N PRO A 18 34.38 -5.63 17.19
CA PRO A 18 33.53 -4.82 16.35
C PRO A 18 33.57 -3.42 16.95
N GLY A 19 34.22 -2.50 16.23
CA GLY A 19 34.01 -1.09 16.46
C GLY A 19 32.52 -0.95 16.62
N ILE A 20 32.11 -0.24 17.67
CA ILE A 20 30.74 0.17 17.90
C ILE A 20 30.32 0.82 16.59
N ALA A 21 29.80 0.03 15.65
CA ALA A 21 29.21 0.50 14.45
C ALA A 21 28.02 1.24 15.04
N ALA A 22 28.11 2.56 15.08
CA ALA A 22 26.98 3.37 15.45
C ALA A 22 25.83 2.81 14.61
N ALA A 23 24.84 2.23 15.29
CA ALA A 23 23.74 1.58 14.59
C ALA A 23 23.26 2.60 13.56
N GLN A 24 23.27 2.22 12.29
CA GLN A 24 22.78 3.09 11.25
C GLN A 24 21.31 3.30 11.58
N ILE A 25 20.99 4.49 12.09
CA ILE A 25 19.63 4.86 12.38
C ILE A 25 18.98 5.00 11.03
N ASP A 26 17.90 4.28 10.79
CA ASP A 26 17.17 4.33 9.53
C ASP A 26 15.78 4.92 9.77
N SER A 27 15.21 5.49 8.71
CA SER A 27 13.79 5.82 8.68
C SER A 27 12.98 4.55 8.39
N HIS A 28 11.90 4.39 9.14
CA HIS A 28 10.88 3.36 8.99
C HIS A 28 9.70 3.81 8.12
N CYS A 29 9.76 5.02 7.54
CA CYS A 29 8.78 5.47 6.55
C CYS A 29 8.68 4.48 5.40
N LEU A 30 7.44 4.16 5.05
CA LEU A 30 7.15 3.17 4.04
C LEU A 30 7.48 3.69 2.63
N PRO A 31 7.97 2.82 1.74
CA PRO A 31 8.29 3.22 0.38
C PRO A 31 7.02 3.57 -0.41
N PRO A 32 7.12 4.35 -1.50
CA PRO A 32 5.96 4.74 -2.32
C PRO A 32 5.15 3.56 -2.86
N GLU A 33 5.78 2.40 -3.05
CA GLU A 33 5.11 1.16 -3.47
C GLU A 33 4.22 0.54 -2.38
N MET A 34 4.18 1.11 -1.17
CA MET A 34 3.26 0.72 -0.09
C MET A 34 2.29 1.85 0.26
N PRO A 35 1.29 2.11 -0.61
CA PRO A 35 0.34 3.20 -0.42
C PRO A 35 -0.45 3.13 0.90
N MET A 36 -0.92 4.31 1.35
CA MET A 36 -1.70 4.47 2.59
C MET A 36 -2.99 3.65 2.65
N ALA A 37 -3.65 3.48 1.51
CA ALA A 37 -4.77 2.59 1.34
C ALA A 37 -4.41 1.54 0.29
N LEU A 38 -4.81 0.29 0.52
CA LEU A 38 -4.55 -0.79 -0.45
C LEU A 38 -5.17 -0.46 -1.81
N PHE A 39 -6.39 0.08 -1.81
CA PHE A 39 -7.08 0.52 -3.00
C PHE A 39 -7.60 1.94 -2.80
N PRO A 40 -7.05 2.94 -3.52
CA PRO A 40 -7.69 4.24 -3.64
C PRO A 40 -9.12 4.11 -4.16
N SER A 41 -10.00 5.04 -3.76
CA SER A 41 -11.43 4.97 -4.10
C SER A 41 -11.68 4.76 -5.59
N TRP A 42 -10.98 5.52 -6.45
CA TRP A 42 -11.07 5.47 -7.91
C TRP A 42 -10.54 4.18 -8.57
N VAL A 43 -9.74 3.38 -7.85
CA VAL A 43 -9.33 2.01 -8.27
C VAL A 43 -10.42 1.01 -7.90
N SER A 44 -11.01 1.19 -6.73
CA SER A 44 -11.99 0.28 -6.15
C SER A 44 -13.42 0.50 -6.63
N THR A 45 -13.72 1.61 -7.31
CA THR A 45 -15.05 1.87 -7.88
C THR A 45 -15.33 0.93 -9.05
N LEU A 46 -16.60 0.54 -9.20
CA LEU A 46 -17.03 -0.15 -10.42
C LEU A 46 -16.71 0.75 -11.62
N PRO A 47 -16.02 0.23 -12.64
CA PRO A 47 -15.75 1.02 -13.84
C PRO A 47 -17.06 1.49 -14.46
N ALA A 48 -17.02 2.67 -15.08
CA ALA A 48 -18.08 3.08 -15.99
C ALA A 48 -18.29 1.98 -17.03
N VAL A 49 -19.52 1.87 -17.50
CA VAL A 49 -19.91 0.78 -18.38
C VAL A 49 -18.96 0.76 -19.58
N GLU A 50 -18.75 1.90 -20.24
CA GLU A 50 -17.84 2.13 -21.38
C GLU A 50 -16.34 2.01 -21.13
N CYS A 51 -15.89 1.67 -19.92
CA CYS A 51 -14.48 1.50 -19.64
C CYS A 51 -13.85 0.43 -20.57
N ARG A 52 -12.92 0.90 -21.41
CA ARG A 52 -12.05 0.10 -22.29
C ARG A 52 -10.64 -0.09 -21.71
N GLU A 53 -10.35 0.57 -20.60
CA GLU A 53 -9.03 0.60 -19.99
C GLU A 53 -8.95 -0.39 -18.84
N VAL A 54 -7.95 -1.27 -18.91
CA VAL A 54 -7.63 -2.19 -17.80
C VAL A 54 -6.86 -1.50 -16.69
N SER A 55 -6.22 -0.36 -16.96
CA SER A 55 -5.30 0.28 -16.02
C SER A 55 -5.94 1.43 -15.26
N ALA A 56 -5.41 1.68 -14.08
CA ALA A 56 -5.79 2.78 -13.21
C ALA A 56 -4.53 3.64 -12.92
N PRO A 57 -4.56 4.98 -13.08
CA PRO A 57 -3.37 5.86 -12.97
C PRO A 57 -2.83 5.95 -11.53
N VAL A 58 -1.55 5.67 -11.25
CA VAL A 58 -1.06 5.68 -9.86
C VAL A 58 -1.04 7.11 -9.31
N LEU A 59 -1.29 7.30 -8.01
CA LEU A 59 -1.32 8.64 -7.37
C LEU A 59 -0.03 9.45 -7.62
N GLN A 60 1.11 8.77 -7.73
CA GLN A 60 2.40 9.37 -8.09
C GLN A 60 2.38 10.03 -9.48
N ASP A 61 1.73 9.43 -10.48
CA ASP A 61 1.58 9.99 -11.83
C ASP A 61 0.81 11.35 -11.79
N HIS A 62 -0.12 11.50 -10.83
CA HIS A 62 -0.85 12.74 -10.57
C HIS A 62 -0.08 13.78 -9.74
N ILE A 63 0.87 13.35 -8.91
CA ILE A 63 1.68 14.26 -8.09
C ILE A 63 2.88 14.79 -8.88
N GLU A 64 3.53 13.95 -9.70
CA GLU A 64 4.65 14.36 -10.55
C GLU A 64 4.23 15.40 -11.58
N SER A 65 3.06 15.21 -12.23
CA SER A 65 2.48 16.22 -13.11
C SER A 65 2.19 17.56 -12.40
N ARG A 66 1.87 17.56 -11.10
CA ARG A 66 1.69 18.79 -10.31
C ARG A 66 3.01 19.39 -9.81
N LYS A 67 4.02 18.58 -9.47
CA LYS A 67 5.34 19.06 -9.04
C LYS A 67 6.06 19.80 -10.16
N VAL A 68 6.02 19.26 -11.39
CA VAL A 68 6.59 19.92 -12.58
C VAL A 68 5.95 21.30 -12.79
N VAL A 69 4.63 21.40 -12.61
CA VAL A 69 3.89 22.68 -12.71
C VAL A 69 4.28 23.68 -11.61
N VAL A 70 4.57 23.22 -10.39
CA VAL A 70 4.97 24.10 -9.27
C VAL A 70 6.41 24.57 -9.40
N GLU A 71 7.33 23.72 -9.89
CA GLU A 71 8.72 24.10 -10.16
C GLU A 71 8.81 25.10 -11.33
N ASP A 72 8.07 24.86 -12.41
CA ASP A 72 7.97 25.78 -13.56
C ASP A 72 7.35 27.13 -13.16
N ALA A 73 6.32 27.13 -12.31
CA ALA A 73 5.72 28.36 -11.80
C ALA A 73 6.68 29.16 -10.92
N ARG A 74 7.49 28.51 -10.06
CA ARG A 74 8.50 29.21 -9.23
C ARG A 74 9.60 29.84 -10.07
N ALA A 75 10.07 29.12 -11.09
CA ALA A 75 11.08 29.62 -12.03
C ALA A 75 10.54 30.82 -12.82
N THR A 76 9.28 30.75 -13.26
CA THR A 76 8.59 31.84 -13.97
C THR A 76 8.33 33.06 -13.08
N LEU A 77 8.12 32.86 -11.78
CA LEU A 77 7.85 33.93 -10.80
C LEU A 77 9.12 34.52 -10.16
N GLY A 78 10.32 34.10 -10.57
CA GLY A 78 11.59 34.63 -10.04
C GLY A 78 11.77 34.38 -8.53
N LEU A 79 11.11 33.36 -7.98
CA LEU A 79 11.18 33.04 -6.56
C LEU A 79 12.53 32.38 -6.24
N PRO A 80 13.16 32.70 -5.10
CA PRO A 80 14.47 32.15 -4.75
C PRO A 80 14.44 30.60 -4.71
N PRO A 81 15.59 29.94 -4.96
CA PRO A 81 15.72 28.51 -4.74
C PRO A 81 15.35 28.17 -3.29
N LEU A 82 14.84 26.96 -3.05
CA LEU A 82 14.58 26.49 -1.69
C LEU A 82 15.86 26.66 -0.84
N GLN A 83 15.72 27.24 0.36
CA GLN A 83 16.77 27.28 1.38
C GLN A 83 17.31 25.86 1.64
N GLU A 84 18.49 25.73 2.28
CA GLU A 84 19.10 24.41 2.55
C GLU A 84 18.12 23.42 3.22
N GLY A 85 17.58 22.51 2.41
CA GLY A 85 16.66 21.45 2.82
C GLY A 85 15.17 21.84 2.80
N THR A 86 14.30 20.82 2.79
CA THR A 86 12.84 20.96 2.73
C THR A 86 12.17 20.33 3.95
N PRO A 87 11.12 20.93 4.52
CA PRO A 87 10.32 20.32 5.59
C PRO A 87 9.75 18.94 5.23
N ASP A 88 9.37 18.76 3.96
CA ASP A 88 8.76 17.53 3.41
C ASP A 88 9.79 16.60 2.74
N ALA A 89 11.04 16.64 3.24
CA ALA A 89 12.11 15.80 2.72
C ALA A 89 11.72 14.31 2.76
N THR A 90 12.10 13.56 1.72
CA THR A 90 11.93 12.09 1.65
C THR A 90 13.27 11.36 1.72
N ARG A 91 14.37 12.11 1.87
CA ARG A 91 15.75 11.62 1.97
C ARG A 91 16.52 12.48 2.95
N LEU A 92 17.54 11.90 3.59
CA LEU A 92 18.37 12.58 4.59
C LEU A 92 19.14 13.78 4.00
N SER A 93 19.56 13.70 2.73
CA SER A 93 20.28 14.78 2.03
C SER A 93 19.45 16.06 1.94
N ASP A 94 18.14 15.91 1.80
CA ASP A 94 17.19 16.97 1.47
C ASP A 94 16.56 17.56 2.73
N MET A 95 16.88 17.03 3.91
CA MET A 95 16.32 17.44 5.18
C MET A 95 16.86 18.80 5.64
N CYS A 96 16.02 19.58 6.32
CA CYS A 96 16.42 20.81 7.00
C CYS A 96 17.64 20.57 7.91
N LYS A 97 18.44 21.62 8.10
CA LYS A 97 19.72 21.53 8.80
C LYS A 97 19.60 21.01 10.23
N GLU A 98 18.60 21.45 10.99
CA GLU A 98 18.48 21.16 12.43
C GLU A 98 18.15 19.68 12.71
N PRO A 99 17.10 19.07 12.12
CA PRO A 99 16.85 17.64 12.28
C PRO A 99 18.02 16.79 11.77
N ARG A 100 18.61 17.16 10.64
CA ARG A 100 19.79 16.49 10.06
C ARG A 100 21.00 16.55 10.99
N GLN A 101 21.18 17.66 11.72
CA GLN A 101 22.26 17.79 12.71
C GLN A 101 22.02 16.86 13.91
N ALA A 102 20.80 16.78 14.43
CA ALA A 102 20.48 15.86 15.53
C ALA A 102 20.75 14.39 15.15
N ILE A 103 20.37 13.99 13.93
CA ILE A 103 20.63 12.66 13.38
C ILE A 103 22.13 12.40 13.25
N ARG A 104 22.89 13.32 12.62
CA ARG A 104 24.35 13.19 12.48
C ARG A 104 25.06 13.07 13.83
N LEU A 105 24.61 13.80 14.85
CA LEU A 105 25.15 13.68 16.20
C LEU A 105 24.94 12.26 16.74
N ALA A 106 23.75 11.68 16.55
CA ALA A 106 23.46 10.31 16.97
C ALA A 106 24.33 9.28 16.22
N GLU A 107 24.44 9.40 14.90
CA GLU A 107 25.30 8.53 14.06
C GLU A 107 26.80 8.66 14.40
N SER A 108 27.23 9.84 14.85
CA SER A 108 28.61 10.06 15.31
C SER A 108 28.88 9.58 16.76
N GLY A 109 27.90 8.99 17.43
CA GLY A 109 28.02 8.51 18.81
C GLY A 109 27.91 9.60 19.88
N LYS A 110 27.61 10.86 19.50
CA LYS A 110 27.40 11.99 20.43
C LYS A 110 25.99 11.96 21.02
N TYR A 111 25.65 10.86 21.69
CA TYR A 111 24.28 10.53 22.07
C TYR A 111 23.62 11.57 23.01
N ALA A 112 24.35 12.12 23.99
CA ALA A 112 23.77 13.11 24.90
C ALA A 112 23.43 14.45 24.19
N GLU A 113 24.23 14.84 23.19
CA GLU A 113 23.95 16.03 22.37
C GLU A 113 22.79 15.78 21.42
N ALA A 114 22.78 14.60 20.78
CA ALA A 114 21.72 14.19 19.88
C ALA A 114 20.35 14.11 20.58
N ALA A 115 20.29 13.52 21.78
CA ALA A 115 19.07 13.42 22.56
C ALA A 115 18.48 14.81 22.88
N ARG A 116 19.31 15.74 23.38
CA ARG A 116 18.86 17.11 23.69
C ARG A 116 18.41 17.88 22.46
N ALA A 117 19.16 17.79 21.36
CA ALA A 117 18.80 18.45 20.12
C ALA A 117 17.48 17.89 19.55
N GLY A 118 17.32 16.57 19.57
CA GLY A 118 16.13 15.87 19.11
C GLY A 118 14.89 16.18 19.93
N GLU A 119 14.98 16.11 21.27
CA GLU A 119 13.86 16.42 22.18
C GLU A 119 13.27 17.81 21.93
N ALA A 120 14.12 18.83 21.75
CA ALA A 120 13.67 20.19 21.44
C ALA A 120 12.89 20.27 20.11
N LEU A 121 13.32 19.52 19.10
CA LEU A 121 12.68 19.48 17.78
C LEU A 121 11.37 18.64 17.80
N LEU A 122 11.32 17.58 18.61
CA LEU A 122 10.12 16.74 18.80
C LEU A 122 8.97 17.48 19.49
N GLY A 123 9.25 18.59 20.17
CA GLY A 123 8.24 19.49 20.73
C GLY A 123 7.50 20.35 19.69
N LEU A 124 7.99 20.44 18.45
CA LEU A 124 7.43 21.32 17.41
C LEU A 124 6.05 20.81 16.91
N PRO A 125 5.20 21.71 16.37
CA PRO A 125 3.87 21.35 15.86
C PRO A 125 3.96 20.47 14.61
N ARG A 126 2.89 19.71 14.33
CA ARG A 126 2.85 18.66 13.30
C ARG A 126 3.25 19.18 11.91
N GLU A 127 2.78 20.35 11.53
CA GLU A 127 2.95 20.96 10.20
C GLU A 127 4.42 21.34 9.92
N ARG A 128 5.30 21.22 10.93
CA ARG A 128 6.68 21.62 10.81
C ARG A 128 7.50 20.72 9.89
N TYR A 129 7.21 19.42 9.86
CA TYR A 129 7.97 18.43 9.09
C TYR A 129 7.04 17.38 8.48
N GLY A 130 7.45 16.80 7.34
CA GLY A 130 6.82 15.62 6.77
C GLY A 130 7.17 14.34 7.53
N ASP A 131 6.42 13.27 7.26
CA ASP A 131 6.49 11.98 7.98
C ASP A 131 7.92 11.41 8.06
N PHE A 132 8.68 11.44 6.97
CA PHE A 132 10.07 10.94 6.92
C PHE A 132 10.98 11.65 7.92
N THR A 133 10.91 12.97 7.98
CA THR A 133 11.71 13.76 8.93
C THR A 133 11.28 13.48 10.37
N TRP A 134 9.98 13.37 10.63
CA TRP A 134 9.47 13.04 11.97
C TRP A 134 9.94 11.66 12.44
N ASP A 135 9.74 10.65 11.61
CA ASP A 135 10.11 9.27 11.90
C ASP A 135 11.62 9.13 12.15
N TYR A 136 12.46 9.63 11.23
CA TYR A 136 13.92 9.51 11.35
C TYR A 136 14.43 10.25 12.60
N LEU A 137 13.95 11.48 12.84
CA LEU A 137 14.33 12.25 14.01
C LEU A 137 13.95 11.54 15.32
N ALA A 138 12.76 10.95 15.40
CA ALA A 138 12.32 10.22 16.58
C ALA A 138 13.16 8.97 16.83
N ASN A 139 13.45 8.18 15.80
CA ASN A 139 14.30 6.99 15.93
C ASN A 139 15.73 7.37 16.36
N ALA A 140 16.28 8.45 15.80
CA ALA A 140 17.60 8.96 16.19
C ALA A 140 17.64 9.42 17.65
N THR A 141 16.63 10.18 18.05
CA THR A 141 16.50 10.69 19.42
C THR A 141 16.29 9.54 20.41
N ALA A 142 15.42 8.58 20.09
CA ALA A 142 15.17 7.42 20.92
C ALA A 142 16.42 6.55 21.08
N TRP A 143 17.15 6.30 19.99
CA TRP A 143 18.41 5.57 20.02
C TRP A 143 19.46 6.28 20.90
N ALA A 144 19.61 7.59 20.75
CA ALA A 144 20.50 8.38 21.57
C ALA A 144 20.14 8.31 23.07
N CYS A 145 18.84 8.35 23.40
CA CYS A 145 18.33 8.16 24.76
C CYS A 145 18.63 6.74 25.29
N ILE A 146 18.44 5.68 24.49
CA ILE A 146 18.80 4.31 24.86
C ILE A 146 20.31 4.20 25.16
N GLN A 147 21.16 4.80 24.34
CA GLN A 147 22.61 4.75 24.50
C GLN A 147 23.11 5.50 25.74
N THR A 148 22.39 6.53 26.18
CA THR A 148 22.66 7.21 27.45
C THR A 148 22.02 6.54 28.66
N GLY A 149 21.19 5.51 28.45
CA GLY A 149 20.43 4.84 29.51
C GLY A 149 19.14 5.57 29.92
N ASN A 150 18.79 6.66 29.23
CA ASN A 150 17.54 7.39 29.43
C ASN A 150 16.36 6.70 28.73
N ARG A 151 15.88 5.60 29.32
CA ARG A 151 14.75 4.82 28.77
C ARG A 151 13.46 5.65 28.67
N THR A 152 13.20 6.52 29.64
CA THR A 152 12.02 7.41 29.64
C THR A 152 12.05 8.40 28.47
N GLY A 153 13.20 9.01 28.19
CA GLY A 153 13.38 9.90 27.03
C GLY A 153 13.17 9.17 25.71
N ALA A 154 13.59 7.91 25.61
CA ALA A 154 13.36 7.10 24.41
C ALA A 154 11.85 6.81 24.18
N VAL A 155 11.12 6.47 25.25
CA VAL A 155 9.66 6.30 25.20
C VAL A 155 8.97 7.61 24.80
N GLN A 156 9.38 8.74 25.37
CA GLN A 156 8.84 10.05 25.04
C GLN A 156 9.09 10.43 23.57
N ALA A 157 10.27 10.12 23.04
CA ALA A 157 10.61 10.39 21.64
C ALA A 157 9.68 9.63 20.66
N HIS A 158 9.45 8.33 20.89
CA HIS A 158 8.50 7.57 20.09
C HIS A 158 7.06 8.06 20.26
N ASN A 159 6.62 8.32 21.50
CA ASN A 159 5.26 8.81 21.75
C ASN A 159 4.99 10.17 21.09
N ALA A 160 5.97 11.07 21.07
CA ALA A 160 5.83 12.40 20.49
C ALA A 160 5.42 12.35 19.02
N VAL A 161 5.93 11.41 18.23
CA VAL A 161 5.65 11.37 16.79
C VAL A 161 4.37 10.65 16.41
N THR A 162 3.75 9.88 17.32
CA THR A 162 2.53 9.12 17.04
C THR A 162 1.36 10.00 16.55
N SER A 163 1.26 11.24 17.02
CA SER A 163 0.22 12.22 16.60
C SER A 163 0.66 13.15 15.46
N ARG A 164 1.94 13.10 15.06
CA ARG A 164 2.54 13.97 14.04
C ARG A 164 2.63 13.28 12.67
N ILE A 165 2.87 11.98 12.67
CA ILE A 165 2.97 11.17 11.45
C ILE A 165 1.57 10.91 10.87
N GLN A 166 1.41 11.12 9.57
CA GLN A 166 0.17 10.83 8.85
C GLN A 166 0.02 9.35 8.50
N ASP A 167 1.11 8.66 8.17
CA ASP A 167 1.11 7.23 7.92
C ASP A 167 0.80 6.44 9.20
N THR A 168 -0.40 5.87 9.25
CA THR A 168 -0.89 5.13 10.42
C THR A 168 -0.08 3.87 10.74
N ALA A 169 0.61 3.25 9.77
CA ALA A 169 1.44 2.09 10.03
C ALA A 169 2.74 2.49 10.74
N VAL A 170 3.35 3.59 10.31
CA VAL A 170 4.56 4.16 10.94
C VAL A 170 4.22 4.69 12.34
N ALA A 171 3.11 5.40 12.50
CA ALA A 171 2.63 5.83 13.81
C ALA A 171 2.40 4.65 14.77
N ARG A 172 1.81 3.54 14.29
CA ARG A 172 1.64 2.31 15.08
C ARG A 172 2.98 1.67 15.44
N TYR A 173 3.97 1.69 14.54
CA TYR A 173 5.33 1.23 14.85
C TYR A 173 5.92 2.02 16.04
N HIS A 174 5.84 3.36 16.04
CA HIS A 174 6.32 4.15 17.18
C HIS A 174 5.57 3.84 18.47
N GLY A 175 4.25 3.63 18.41
CA GLY A 175 3.48 3.18 19.57
C GLY A 175 3.98 1.84 20.13
N ILE A 176 4.24 0.86 19.26
CA ILE A 176 4.82 -0.44 19.64
C ILE A 176 6.24 -0.27 20.20
N ALA A 177 7.06 0.58 19.60
CA ALA A 177 8.41 0.85 20.09
C ALA A 177 8.40 1.47 21.48
N ALA A 178 7.50 2.42 21.73
CA ALA A 178 7.28 3.01 23.06
C ALA A 178 6.82 1.96 24.08
N SER A 179 5.81 1.14 23.76
CA SER A 179 5.35 0.05 24.63
C SER A 179 6.44 -1.00 24.88
N THR A 180 7.21 -1.37 23.86
CA THR A 180 8.36 -2.29 23.97
C THR A 180 9.37 -1.75 24.96
N LEU A 181 9.73 -0.48 24.81
CA LEU A 181 10.61 0.22 25.74
C LEU A 181 9.95 0.49 27.08
N HIS A 182 8.65 0.33 27.28
CA HIS A 182 8.03 0.44 28.60
C HIS A 182 8.01 -0.91 29.32
N GLU A 183 7.69 -1.97 28.61
CA GLU A 183 7.33 -3.29 29.16
C GLU A 183 8.50 -4.29 29.17
N THR A 184 9.56 -4.07 28.37
CA THR A 184 10.66 -5.03 28.26
C THR A 184 11.38 -5.25 29.59
N THR A 185 11.67 -6.52 29.89
CA THR A 185 12.48 -6.96 31.04
C THR A 185 13.99 -6.86 30.77
N LYS A 186 14.40 -6.49 29.56
CA LYS A 186 15.81 -6.26 29.22
C LYS A 186 16.37 -5.09 30.00
N SER A 187 17.58 -5.26 30.52
CA SER A 187 18.30 -4.18 31.20
C SER A 187 18.68 -3.07 30.22
N ALA A 188 18.84 -1.83 30.72
CA ALA A 188 19.28 -0.70 29.91
C ALA A 188 20.60 -0.98 29.18
N ARG A 189 21.52 -1.75 29.80
CA ARG A 189 22.78 -2.17 29.16
C ARG A 189 22.56 -3.09 27.97
N GLN A 190 21.62 -4.03 28.06
CA GLN A 190 21.30 -4.96 26.97
C GLN A 190 20.64 -4.25 25.80
N LEU A 191 19.77 -3.26 26.06
CA LEU A 191 19.09 -2.50 25.01
C LEU A 191 20.02 -1.60 24.19
N LYS A 192 21.24 -1.32 24.67
CA LYS A 192 22.26 -0.62 23.88
C LYS A 192 22.78 -1.45 22.70
N ASP A 193 22.56 -2.77 22.71
CA ASP A 193 22.75 -3.60 21.53
C ASP A 193 21.53 -3.50 20.62
N TYR A 194 21.75 -3.00 19.40
CA TYR A 194 20.67 -2.76 18.45
C TYR A 194 19.95 -4.05 18.05
N ALA A 195 20.67 -5.16 17.94
CA ALA A 195 20.07 -6.45 17.62
C ALA A 195 19.12 -6.92 18.74
N THR A 196 19.50 -6.72 20.00
CA THR A 196 18.63 -6.98 21.15
C THR A 196 17.39 -6.08 21.14
N TYR A 197 17.54 -4.77 20.92
CA TYR A 197 16.40 -3.85 20.82
C TYR A 197 15.44 -4.25 19.69
N GLN A 198 15.96 -4.49 18.49
CA GLN A 198 15.16 -4.96 17.35
C GLN A 198 14.51 -6.33 17.61
N GLY A 199 15.18 -7.22 18.35
CA GLY A 199 14.62 -8.49 18.78
C GLY A 199 13.37 -8.32 19.66
N GLU A 200 13.35 -7.32 20.54
CA GLU A 200 12.17 -7.01 21.36
C GLU A 200 11.05 -6.38 20.53
N ILE A 201 11.36 -5.50 19.57
CA ILE A 201 10.37 -4.97 18.62
C ILE A 201 9.72 -6.11 17.82
N ARG A 202 10.52 -7.05 17.31
CA ARG A 202 10.02 -8.21 16.54
C ARG A 202 9.03 -9.07 17.33
N LYS A 203 9.28 -9.27 18.63
CA LYS A 203 8.34 -10.00 19.50
C LYS A 203 6.99 -9.28 19.59
N ASN A 204 7.00 -7.96 19.74
CA ASN A 204 5.78 -7.16 19.88
C ASN A 204 5.02 -6.93 18.57
N ILE A 205 5.55 -7.38 17.42
CA ILE A 205 4.81 -7.44 16.14
C ILE A 205 4.40 -8.87 15.75
N GLU A 206 4.66 -9.89 16.58
CA GLU A 206 4.32 -11.29 16.27
C GLU A 206 2.83 -11.46 15.95
N ASP A 207 1.95 -10.78 16.68
CA ASP A 207 0.51 -10.85 16.43
C ASP A 207 0.12 -10.18 15.11
N ALA A 208 0.84 -9.12 14.69
CA ALA A 208 0.66 -8.55 13.36
C ALA A 208 1.07 -9.54 12.27
N VAL A 209 2.16 -10.29 12.46
CA VAL A 209 2.61 -11.36 11.54
C VAL A 209 1.60 -12.52 11.50
N LYS A 210 1.08 -12.96 12.65
CA LYS A 210 0.02 -13.99 12.72
C LYS A 210 -1.24 -13.53 12.02
N ASN A 211 -1.70 -12.31 12.28
CA ASN A 211 -2.89 -11.73 11.65
C ASN A 211 -2.71 -11.53 10.14
N PHE A 212 -1.52 -11.12 9.69
CA PHE A 212 -1.17 -11.09 8.27
C PHE A 212 -1.33 -12.47 7.63
N THR A 213 -0.74 -13.49 8.25
CA THR A 213 -0.72 -14.87 7.73
C THR A 213 -2.14 -15.44 7.67
N LEU A 214 -2.92 -15.26 8.74
CA LEU A 214 -4.32 -15.67 8.82
C LEU A 214 -5.16 -15.00 7.73
N ASN A 215 -5.10 -13.67 7.61
CA ASN A 215 -5.91 -12.95 6.62
C ASN A 215 -5.48 -13.27 5.18
N SER A 216 -4.19 -13.49 4.92
CA SER A 216 -3.73 -13.91 3.60
C SER A 216 -4.26 -15.31 3.24
N ALA A 217 -4.24 -16.25 4.19
CA ALA A 217 -4.81 -17.58 3.99
C ALA A 217 -6.34 -17.54 3.80
N LEU A 218 -7.05 -16.67 4.53
CA LEU A 218 -8.48 -16.45 4.35
C LEU A 218 -8.79 -15.82 2.99
N ALA A 219 -7.96 -14.88 2.51
CA ALA A 219 -8.09 -14.30 1.18
C ALA A 219 -7.98 -15.38 0.09
N GLN A 220 -6.98 -16.27 0.18
CA GLN A 220 -6.79 -17.39 -0.75
C GLN A 220 -7.96 -18.38 -0.75
N LYS A 221 -8.64 -18.58 0.39
CA LYS A 221 -9.81 -19.49 0.49
C LYS A 221 -11.14 -18.83 0.17
N ALA A 222 -11.19 -17.50 0.12
CA ALA A 222 -12.43 -16.77 -0.14
C ALA A 222 -12.97 -17.08 -1.53
N ARG A 223 -14.29 -17.36 -1.61
CA ARG A 223 -15.00 -17.69 -2.85
C ARG A 223 -15.72 -16.50 -3.49
N SER A 224 -15.86 -15.38 -2.76
CA SER A 224 -16.40 -14.13 -3.29
C SER A 224 -15.34 -13.05 -3.37
N ALA A 225 -15.51 -12.15 -4.33
CA ALA A 225 -14.65 -10.99 -4.51
C ALA A 225 -14.63 -10.09 -3.27
N GLU A 226 -15.78 -9.79 -2.67
CA GLU A 226 -15.88 -8.92 -1.50
C GLU A 226 -15.14 -9.50 -0.30
N ALA A 227 -15.30 -10.80 -0.05
CA ALA A 227 -14.62 -11.46 1.05
C ALA A 227 -13.09 -11.46 0.83
N ARG A 228 -12.64 -11.77 -0.40
CA ARG A 228 -11.22 -11.74 -0.75
C ARG A 228 -10.62 -10.35 -0.57
N LEU A 229 -11.29 -9.31 -1.06
CA LEU A 229 -10.86 -7.91 -0.93
C LEU A 229 -10.79 -7.44 0.53
N ARG A 230 -11.77 -7.82 1.35
CA ARG A 230 -11.78 -7.54 2.79
C ARG A 230 -10.55 -8.16 3.48
N TYR A 231 -10.27 -9.43 3.22
CA TYR A 231 -9.13 -10.13 3.82
C TYR A 231 -7.79 -9.60 3.29
N LEU A 232 -7.68 -9.27 1.99
CA LEU A 232 -6.49 -8.62 1.43
C LEU A 232 -6.24 -7.26 2.10
N THR A 233 -7.26 -6.45 2.32
CA THR A 233 -7.13 -5.15 3.02
C THR A 233 -6.63 -5.35 4.46
N ALA A 234 -7.20 -6.31 5.19
CA ALA A 234 -6.77 -6.64 6.54
C ALA A 234 -5.33 -7.18 6.60
N ALA A 235 -4.95 -8.05 5.65
CA ALA A 235 -3.58 -8.54 5.52
C ALA A 235 -2.63 -7.38 5.22
N TYR A 236 -2.97 -6.51 4.28
CA TYR A 236 -2.14 -5.38 3.87
C TYR A 236 -1.86 -4.39 5.01
N ASN A 237 -2.86 -4.08 5.83
CA ASN A 237 -2.69 -3.20 6.98
C ASN A 237 -1.68 -3.77 8.00
N ASN A 238 -1.64 -5.09 8.17
CA ASN A 238 -0.63 -5.75 8.99
C ASN A 238 0.73 -5.82 8.28
N LEU A 239 0.76 -6.08 6.98
CA LEU A 239 1.99 -6.09 6.18
C LEU A 239 2.73 -4.76 6.26
N ARG A 240 2.01 -3.63 6.21
CA ARG A 240 2.60 -2.30 6.33
C ARG A 240 3.21 -2.05 7.70
N LEU A 241 2.53 -2.42 8.77
CA LEU A 241 3.11 -2.35 10.11
C LEU A 241 4.37 -3.22 10.22
N VAL A 242 4.30 -4.46 9.74
CA VAL A 242 5.45 -5.37 9.76
C VAL A 242 6.60 -4.84 8.92
N THR A 243 6.33 -4.21 7.77
CA THR A 243 7.38 -3.61 6.93
C THR A 243 8.00 -2.37 7.57
N ALA A 244 7.20 -1.55 8.26
CA ALA A 244 7.74 -0.44 9.03
C ALA A 244 8.64 -0.97 10.15
N ALA A 245 8.21 -1.96 10.94
CA ALA A 245 8.96 -2.45 12.09
C ALA A 245 10.13 -3.39 11.74
N ASP A 246 10.01 -4.22 10.71
CA ASP A 246 11.01 -5.19 10.24
C ASP A 246 10.93 -5.31 8.70
N PRO A 247 11.63 -4.41 7.97
CA PRO A 247 11.55 -4.33 6.50
C PRO A 247 11.87 -5.63 5.78
N ASP A 248 12.78 -6.46 6.31
CA ASP A 248 13.17 -7.72 5.68
C ASP A 248 12.07 -8.78 5.81
N THR A 249 11.47 -8.89 6.99
CA THR A 249 10.29 -9.74 7.19
C THR A 249 9.11 -9.23 6.34
N GLY A 250 8.86 -7.92 6.30
CA GLY A 250 7.85 -7.31 5.45
C GLY A 250 8.01 -7.64 3.97
N LYS A 251 9.21 -7.42 3.41
CA LYS A 251 9.53 -7.75 2.01
C LYS A 251 9.34 -9.24 1.71
N ARG A 252 9.73 -10.13 2.63
CA ARG A 252 9.53 -11.58 2.48
C ARG A 252 8.04 -11.91 2.39
N LEU A 253 7.25 -11.46 3.36
CA LEU A 253 5.80 -11.72 3.43
C LEU A 253 5.04 -11.13 2.23
N GLN A 254 5.43 -9.93 1.77
CA GLN A 254 4.88 -9.31 0.56
C GLN A 254 5.10 -10.20 -0.67
N ARG A 255 6.34 -10.66 -0.89
CA ARG A 255 6.73 -11.39 -2.10
C ARG A 255 6.16 -12.80 -2.16
N THR A 256 6.09 -13.50 -1.03
CA THR A 256 5.66 -14.89 -1.00
C THR A 256 4.15 -15.02 -0.82
N THR A 257 3.56 -14.32 0.14
CA THR A 257 2.23 -14.69 0.64
C THR A 257 1.16 -13.69 0.21
N PHE A 258 1.44 -12.39 0.30
CA PHE A 258 0.47 -11.37 -0.10
C PHE A 258 0.22 -11.39 -1.60
N ARG A 259 1.30 -11.49 -2.38
CA ARG A 259 1.26 -11.51 -3.84
C ARG A 259 0.38 -12.63 -4.39
N GLU A 260 0.58 -13.86 -3.92
CA GLU A 260 -0.23 -15.01 -4.32
C GLU A 260 -1.72 -14.80 -4.03
N ALA A 261 -2.04 -14.28 -2.85
CA ALA A 261 -3.43 -13.99 -2.48
C ALA A 261 -4.05 -12.88 -3.36
N ALA A 262 -3.27 -11.87 -3.75
CA ALA A 262 -3.69 -10.81 -4.65
C ALA A 262 -3.88 -11.31 -6.09
N ASP A 263 -2.98 -12.18 -6.57
CA ASP A 263 -3.05 -12.78 -7.90
C ASP A 263 -4.31 -13.63 -8.09
N GLY A 264 -4.79 -14.27 -7.02
CA GLY A 264 -6.05 -15.00 -7.01
C GLY A 264 -7.29 -14.14 -7.36
N LEU A 265 -7.24 -12.81 -7.29
CA LEU A 265 -8.35 -11.96 -7.76
C LEU A 265 -8.65 -12.22 -9.25
N VAL A 266 -7.61 -12.39 -10.05
CA VAL A 266 -7.71 -12.66 -11.50
C VAL A 266 -7.51 -14.15 -11.81
N GLY A 267 -6.74 -14.88 -10.99
CA GLY A 267 -6.50 -16.31 -11.16
C GLY A 267 -7.69 -17.20 -10.83
N ASP A 268 -8.44 -16.88 -9.77
CA ASP A 268 -9.49 -17.76 -9.25
C ASP A 268 -10.89 -17.14 -9.34
N ILE A 269 -11.03 -15.86 -8.97
CA ILE A 269 -12.36 -15.21 -8.87
C ILE A 269 -12.86 -14.73 -10.24
N ALA A 270 -12.02 -14.04 -11.01
CA ALA A 270 -12.42 -13.56 -12.33
C ALA A 270 -12.92 -14.66 -13.28
N PRO A 271 -12.31 -15.87 -13.35
CA PRO A 271 -12.82 -16.95 -14.18
C PRO A 271 -14.23 -17.42 -13.79
N VAL A 272 -14.51 -17.55 -12.49
CA VAL A 272 -15.85 -17.94 -12.01
C VAL A 272 -16.91 -16.92 -12.43
N LEU A 273 -16.61 -15.62 -12.25
CA LEU A 273 -17.50 -14.55 -12.70
C LEU A 273 -17.66 -14.52 -14.23
N LEU A 274 -16.59 -14.86 -14.98
CA LEU A 274 -16.66 -15.01 -16.43
C LEU A 274 -17.53 -16.19 -16.86
N ASP A 275 -17.48 -17.32 -16.15
CA ASP A 275 -18.34 -18.48 -16.42
C ASP A 275 -19.81 -18.10 -16.21
N GLU A 276 -20.14 -17.44 -15.10
CA GLU A 276 -21.50 -16.93 -14.84
C GLU A 276 -21.97 -15.94 -15.93
N ALA A 277 -21.07 -15.07 -16.40
CA ALA A 277 -21.34 -14.15 -17.51
C ALA A 277 -21.59 -14.89 -18.84
N ARG A 278 -20.80 -15.94 -19.13
CA ARG A 278 -20.98 -16.78 -20.33
C ARG A 278 -22.33 -17.49 -20.30
N GLU A 279 -22.70 -18.08 -19.17
CA GLU A 279 -24.01 -18.75 -19.02
C GLU A 279 -25.18 -17.78 -19.24
N ALA A 280 -25.11 -16.57 -18.67
CA ALA A 280 -26.13 -15.54 -18.90
C ALA A 280 -26.20 -15.13 -20.38
N ARG A 281 -25.03 -14.95 -21.03
CA ARG A 281 -24.95 -14.67 -22.46
C ARG A 281 -25.55 -15.79 -23.30
N ASP A 282 -25.26 -17.04 -23.00
CA ASP A 282 -25.78 -18.17 -23.77
C ASP A 282 -27.30 -18.30 -23.66
N ARG A 283 -27.87 -18.00 -22.50
CA ARG A 283 -29.33 -17.88 -22.33
C ARG A 283 -29.92 -16.76 -23.19
N LEU A 284 -29.27 -15.60 -23.28
CA LEU A 284 -29.69 -14.49 -24.15
C LEU A 284 -29.60 -14.86 -25.64
N VAL A 285 -28.51 -15.52 -26.04
CA VAL A 285 -28.29 -15.96 -27.43
C VAL A 285 -29.32 -17.02 -27.85
N ALA A 286 -29.65 -17.98 -26.99
CA ALA A 286 -30.59 -19.05 -27.31
C ALA A 286 -32.00 -18.52 -27.65
N VAL A 287 -32.44 -17.45 -26.99
CA VAL A 287 -33.76 -16.85 -27.22
C VAL A 287 -33.75 -15.72 -28.25
N TYR A 288 -32.56 -15.27 -28.69
CA TYR A 288 -32.40 -14.12 -29.59
C TYR A 288 -33.06 -14.29 -30.97
N PRO A 289 -33.00 -15.45 -31.66
CA PRO A 289 -33.64 -15.59 -32.97
C PRO A 289 -35.17 -15.44 -32.96
N GLN A 290 -35.80 -15.51 -31.78
CA GLN A 290 -37.26 -15.54 -31.64
C GLN A 290 -37.83 -14.15 -31.35
N MET A 291 -39.03 -13.84 -31.84
CA MET A 291 -39.80 -12.72 -31.29
C MET A 291 -40.16 -13.03 -29.83
N LEU A 292 -39.63 -12.23 -28.89
CA LEU A 292 -39.88 -12.43 -27.47
C LEU A 292 -41.26 -11.89 -27.08
N PRO A 293 -42.20 -12.72 -26.59
CA PRO A 293 -43.47 -12.23 -26.07
C PRO A 293 -43.24 -11.43 -24.78
N GLY A 294 -44.05 -10.39 -24.55
CA GLY A 294 -43.88 -9.46 -23.41
C GLY A 294 -43.73 -10.15 -22.04
N ARG A 295 -44.41 -11.28 -21.82
CA ARG A 295 -44.30 -12.09 -20.59
C ARG A 295 -42.88 -12.59 -20.28
N LYS A 296 -41.99 -12.67 -21.28
CA LYS A 296 -40.58 -13.11 -21.11
C LYS A 296 -39.61 -11.95 -20.88
N PHE A 297 -40.06 -10.70 -20.88
CA PHE A 297 -39.18 -9.53 -20.71
C PHE A 297 -38.48 -9.51 -19.35
N HIS A 298 -39.16 -9.98 -18.30
CA HIS A 298 -38.56 -10.05 -16.98
C HIS A 298 -37.32 -10.96 -16.98
N GLN A 299 -37.43 -12.18 -17.52
CA GLN A 299 -36.32 -13.12 -17.60
C GLN A 299 -35.16 -12.54 -18.44
N TRP A 300 -35.47 -11.94 -19.59
CA TRP A 300 -34.47 -11.28 -20.43
C TRP A 300 -33.72 -10.18 -19.66
N ASN A 301 -34.45 -9.27 -19.01
CA ASN A 301 -33.85 -8.18 -18.26
C ASN A 301 -32.97 -8.70 -17.11
N THR A 302 -33.38 -9.78 -16.45
CA THR A 302 -32.57 -10.46 -15.43
C THR A 302 -31.27 -10.99 -16.02
N ASP A 303 -31.31 -11.72 -17.12
CA ASP A 303 -30.11 -12.28 -17.76
C ASP A 303 -29.18 -11.17 -18.30
N VAL A 304 -29.74 -10.10 -18.87
CA VAL A 304 -28.99 -8.90 -19.25
C VAL A 304 -28.29 -8.30 -18.04
N ARG A 305 -29.00 -8.02 -16.94
CA ARG A 305 -28.41 -7.45 -15.73
C ARG A 305 -27.29 -8.31 -15.16
N ILE A 306 -27.48 -9.63 -15.11
CA ILE A 306 -26.46 -10.57 -14.65
C ILE A 306 -25.22 -10.48 -15.54
N LEU A 307 -25.37 -10.53 -16.88
CA LEU A 307 -24.24 -10.42 -17.80
C LEU A 307 -23.44 -9.13 -17.56
N TRP A 308 -24.14 -7.99 -17.48
CA TRP A 308 -23.49 -6.69 -17.29
C TRP A 308 -22.82 -6.57 -15.92
N ASP A 309 -23.50 -6.97 -14.85
CA ASP A 309 -22.95 -6.97 -13.48
C ASP A 309 -21.64 -7.78 -13.42
N LYS A 310 -21.67 -9.03 -13.88
CA LYS A 310 -20.51 -9.93 -13.82
C LYS A 310 -19.35 -9.43 -14.65
N VAL A 311 -19.60 -8.90 -15.85
CA VAL A 311 -18.56 -8.28 -16.67
C VAL A 311 -17.93 -7.08 -15.97
N GLN A 312 -18.73 -6.18 -15.41
CA GLN A 312 -18.19 -5.00 -14.71
C GLN A 312 -17.39 -5.39 -13.47
N HIS A 313 -17.83 -6.42 -12.76
CA HIS A 313 -17.09 -6.96 -11.62
C HIS A 313 -15.73 -7.54 -12.06
N VAL A 314 -15.68 -8.34 -13.13
CA VAL A 314 -14.40 -8.84 -13.68
C VAL A 314 -13.50 -7.68 -14.09
N LYS A 315 -14.02 -6.68 -14.81
CA LYS A 315 -13.26 -5.48 -15.19
C LYS A 315 -12.70 -4.75 -13.97
N ARG A 316 -13.49 -4.59 -12.91
CA ARG A 316 -13.05 -3.99 -11.63
C ARG A 316 -11.90 -4.79 -11.01
N LEU A 317 -12.02 -6.11 -10.89
CA LEU A 317 -10.96 -6.96 -10.34
C LEU A 317 -9.68 -6.89 -11.15
N CYS A 318 -9.78 -6.84 -12.48
CA CYS A 318 -8.62 -6.67 -13.36
C CYS A 318 -7.96 -5.30 -13.16
N ARG A 319 -8.73 -4.21 -13.05
CA ARG A 319 -8.20 -2.87 -12.73
C ARG A 319 -7.51 -2.81 -11.38
N MET A 320 -8.09 -3.44 -10.36
CA MET A 320 -7.51 -3.54 -9.03
C MET A 320 -6.21 -4.36 -9.04
N HIS A 321 -6.18 -5.50 -9.74
CA HIS A 321 -5.00 -6.35 -9.87
C HIS A 321 -3.87 -5.66 -10.64
N ASP A 322 -4.18 -5.00 -11.77
CA ASP A 322 -3.20 -4.23 -12.55
C ASP A 322 -2.56 -3.12 -11.69
N TYR A 323 -3.38 -2.38 -10.93
CA TYR A 323 -2.89 -1.40 -9.96
C TYR A 323 -1.93 -2.05 -8.94
N LEU A 324 -2.32 -3.18 -8.34
CA LEU A 324 -1.47 -3.89 -7.37
C LEU A 324 -0.16 -4.37 -8.01
N ALA A 325 -0.17 -4.80 -9.27
CA ALA A 325 1.04 -5.21 -9.98
C ALA A 325 1.98 -4.02 -10.19
N ARG A 326 1.45 -2.84 -10.56
CA ARG A 326 2.24 -1.60 -10.71
C ARG A 326 2.91 -1.17 -9.40
N VAL A 327 2.24 -1.35 -8.26
CA VAL A 327 2.83 -1.11 -6.92
C VAL A 327 3.55 -2.34 -6.35
N LYS A 328 3.88 -3.34 -7.18
CA LYS A 328 4.68 -4.55 -6.81
C LYS A 328 4.03 -5.45 -5.74
N LEU A 329 2.73 -5.32 -5.51
CA LEU A 329 1.92 -6.12 -4.59
C LEU A 329 1.22 -7.32 -5.26
N ALA A 330 1.20 -7.38 -6.58
CA ALA A 330 0.73 -8.52 -7.37
C ALA A 330 1.76 -8.88 -8.48
N SER A 331 1.59 -10.03 -9.12
CA SER A 331 2.41 -10.42 -10.28
C SER A 331 1.91 -9.71 -11.55
N PRO A 332 2.80 -9.27 -12.45
CA PRO A 332 2.40 -8.78 -13.75
C PRO A 332 1.76 -9.88 -14.60
N GLY A 333 0.76 -9.52 -15.41
CA GLY A 333 0.24 -10.38 -16.47
C GLY A 333 -0.82 -11.36 -15.99
N ASN A 334 -2.08 -11.01 -16.28
CA ASN A 334 -3.28 -11.88 -16.42
C ASN A 334 -4.54 -11.01 -16.49
N ALA A 335 -4.51 -9.81 -15.89
CA ALA A 335 -5.62 -8.87 -15.85
C ALA A 335 -6.11 -8.46 -17.25
N ASP A 336 -5.21 -8.08 -18.16
CA ASP A 336 -5.58 -7.60 -19.50
C ASP A 336 -6.31 -8.65 -20.34
N ALA A 337 -5.84 -9.89 -20.35
CA ALA A 337 -6.50 -10.97 -21.09
C ALA A 337 -7.93 -11.21 -20.58
N ARG A 338 -8.11 -11.29 -19.25
CA ARG A 338 -9.42 -11.47 -18.61
C ARG A 338 -10.33 -10.25 -18.79
N PHE A 339 -9.78 -9.05 -18.74
CA PHE A 339 -10.51 -7.81 -18.99
C PHE A 339 -11.06 -7.78 -20.42
N ARG A 340 -10.23 -8.08 -21.43
CA ARG A 340 -10.65 -8.12 -22.84
C ARG A 340 -11.68 -9.22 -23.08
N GLU A 341 -11.50 -10.37 -22.45
CA GLU A 341 -12.47 -11.47 -22.49
C GLU A 341 -13.83 -11.03 -21.93
N ALA A 342 -13.86 -10.46 -20.73
CA ALA A 342 -15.08 -9.90 -20.13
C ALA A 342 -15.74 -8.86 -21.03
N HIS A 343 -14.94 -7.93 -21.57
CA HIS A 343 -15.41 -6.87 -22.45
C HIS A 343 -16.10 -7.43 -23.70
N ARG A 344 -15.55 -8.50 -24.30
CA ARG A 344 -16.13 -9.15 -25.49
C ARG A 344 -17.48 -9.83 -25.22
N LEU A 345 -17.72 -10.33 -24.00
CA LEU A 345 -18.98 -11.00 -23.66
C LEU A 345 -20.21 -10.07 -23.75
N LEU A 346 -20.02 -8.76 -23.62
CA LEU A 346 -21.10 -7.77 -23.74
C LEU A 346 -21.67 -7.69 -25.16
N PHE A 347 -20.87 -8.02 -26.17
CA PHE A 347 -21.23 -7.88 -27.56
C PHE A 347 -22.00 -9.10 -28.06
N ALA A 348 -22.96 -8.81 -28.93
CA ALA A 348 -23.74 -9.83 -29.58
C ALA A 348 -22.91 -10.63 -30.60
N PRO A 349 -23.20 -11.93 -30.80
CA PRO A 349 -22.40 -12.79 -31.68
C PRO A 349 -22.48 -12.44 -33.18
N ASP A 350 -23.60 -11.87 -33.60
CA ASP A 350 -23.96 -11.47 -34.97
C ASP A 350 -23.56 -10.02 -35.32
N ASP A 351 -23.36 -9.15 -34.32
CA ASP A 351 -22.87 -7.79 -34.52
C ASP A 351 -21.94 -7.36 -33.38
N ARG A 352 -20.66 -7.21 -33.72
CA ARG A 352 -19.58 -6.86 -32.79
C ARG A 352 -19.64 -5.41 -32.31
N ASN A 353 -20.54 -4.59 -32.84
CA ASN A 353 -20.72 -3.19 -32.44
C ASN A 353 -21.93 -2.98 -31.53
N LEU A 354 -22.77 -4.01 -31.36
CA LEU A 354 -23.99 -3.93 -30.56
C LEU A 354 -23.89 -4.76 -29.28
N VAL A 355 -24.40 -4.20 -28.18
CA VAL A 355 -24.46 -4.84 -26.86
C VAL A 355 -25.89 -5.14 -26.45
N TRP A 356 -26.08 -6.12 -25.56
CA TRP A 356 -27.41 -6.50 -25.06
C TRP A 356 -28.05 -5.40 -24.20
N GLN A 357 -29.35 -5.14 -24.40
CA GLN A 357 -30.10 -4.07 -23.74
C GLN A 357 -31.36 -4.60 -23.03
N GLU A 358 -31.74 -3.99 -21.91
CA GLU A 358 -33.01 -4.26 -21.23
C GLU A 358 -34.21 -3.88 -22.11
N MET A 359 -35.26 -4.70 -22.09
CA MET A 359 -36.54 -4.44 -22.75
C MET A 359 -37.51 -3.71 -21.81
N GLY A 360 -38.33 -2.81 -22.37
CA GLY A 360 -39.49 -2.25 -21.68
C GLY A 360 -39.30 -0.89 -20.98
N HIS A 361 -38.22 -0.16 -21.25
CA HIS A 361 -38.14 1.27 -20.90
C HIS A 361 -39.14 2.07 -21.77
N ARG A 362 -39.91 2.98 -21.15
CA ARG A 362 -41.23 3.52 -21.62
C ARG A 362 -41.19 4.49 -22.84
N PRO A 363 -42.35 4.87 -23.44
CA PRO A 363 -42.55 4.88 -24.89
C PRO A 363 -42.60 6.28 -25.53
N VAL A 364 -42.10 6.41 -26.76
CA VAL A 364 -42.56 7.43 -27.71
C VAL A 364 -42.67 6.79 -29.09
N HIS A 365 -43.90 6.48 -29.47
CA HIS A 365 -44.40 6.18 -30.82
C HIS A 365 -43.86 5.01 -31.66
N PHE A 366 -42.76 4.37 -31.31
CA PHE A 366 -42.44 3.04 -31.82
C PHE A 366 -41.93 2.19 -30.67
N LYS A 367 -42.35 0.93 -30.62
CA LYS A 367 -41.88 -0.02 -29.64
C LYS A 367 -40.37 -0.22 -29.88
N ASP A 368 -39.53 0.49 -29.14
CA ASP A 368 -38.09 0.31 -29.23
C ASP A 368 -37.72 -1.00 -28.51
N TYR A 369 -38.05 -2.11 -29.16
CA TYR A 369 -37.71 -3.49 -28.79
C TYR A 369 -36.28 -3.83 -29.17
N ARG A 370 -35.39 -2.84 -29.17
CA ARG A 370 -33.99 -3.02 -29.54
C ARG A 370 -33.32 -3.84 -28.45
N ARG A 371 -33.27 -5.15 -28.69
CA ARG A 371 -32.57 -6.14 -27.87
C ARG A 371 -31.06 -5.89 -27.84
N LYS A 372 -30.56 -5.12 -28.80
CA LYS A 372 -29.19 -4.67 -28.87
C LYS A 372 -29.13 -3.22 -29.32
N VAL A 373 -28.18 -2.48 -28.78
CA VAL A 373 -27.94 -1.08 -29.12
C VAL A 373 -26.44 -0.88 -29.31
N PRO A 374 -26.00 0.15 -30.05
CA PRO A 374 -24.62 0.59 -30.01
C PRO A 374 -24.21 0.79 -28.55
N TYR A 375 -22.98 0.41 -28.23
CA TYR A 375 -22.45 0.44 -26.87
C TYR A 375 -22.77 1.76 -26.13
N GLU A 376 -22.54 2.89 -26.80
CA GLU A 376 -22.71 4.25 -26.27
C GLU A 376 -24.17 4.61 -25.97
N GLN A 377 -25.12 3.84 -26.49
CA GLN A 377 -26.57 4.05 -26.33
C GLN A 377 -27.16 3.13 -25.24
N THR A 378 -26.34 2.32 -24.56
CA THR A 378 -26.86 1.44 -23.51
C THR A 378 -27.36 2.24 -22.30
N LEU A 379 -28.54 1.88 -21.81
CA LEU A 379 -29.15 2.51 -20.63
C LEU A 379 -28.93 1.69 -19.35
N ILE A 380 -28.08 0.67 -19.42
CA ILE A 380 -27.87 -0.26 -18.31
C ILE A 380 -26.95 0.39 -17.30
N ARG A 381 -27.46 0.56 -16.08
CA ARG A 381 -26.65 0.98 -14.94
C ARG A 381 -26.14 -0.28 -14.24
N PRO A 382 -24.85 -0.36 -13.87
CA PRO A 382 -24.35 -1.42 -13.00
C PRO A 382 -25.18 -1.42 -11.70
N MET A 383 -25.50 -2.62 -11.17
CA MET A 383 -26.26 -2.77 -9.92
C MET A 383 -25.37 -2.64 -8.69
#